data_AF-A0A7C5Q318-F1
#
_entry.id   AF-A0A7C5Q318-F1
#
_cell.length_a   1.000
_cell.length_b   1.000
_cell.length_c   1.000
_cell.angle_alpha   90.00
_cell.angle_beta   90.00
_cell.angle_gamma   90.00
#
_symmetry.space_group_name_H-M   'P 1'
#
loop_
_entity.id
_entity.type
_entity.pdbx_description
1 polymer ?
#
loop_
_entity_poly.entity_id
_entity_poly.type
_entity_poly.pdbx_seq_one_letter_code
_entity_poly.pdbx_strand_id
1 'polypeptide(L)'
;MKKMSKEVFLGVRFLISLYFLLISFSAPGSVRSTLVVLTAVYFSLSLVSYLKPERTRLINRFVDLLLLPPLVFVSNDPRTLFSLIPPLVLHTNRNPLIAGLLLAAGVVLSTYRLSGEPLWLFATLILLVSSPISAMIPDYLNVLRKERDSIKNLRSSYRKLLQDFSRWERDRRELENLRFLLDASTESQDVESFLRKVRERFNLKRIRIIPKREVEDYTPLRDRERGLFSVPVKLEEGNAVIIFELENPFQLNDEVLVSGLERAGRMINLYIAGFSGESTLGRVINIG
;
A
#
# COMPACT_ATOMS: atom_id res chain seq x y z
N MET A 1 12.91 1.94 -2.60
CA MET A 1 14.18 2.07 -1.83
C MET A 1 15.05 0.80 -1.81
N LYS A 2 14.55 -0.41 -1.49
CA LYS A 2 15.39 -1.63 -1.51
C LYS A 2 16.02 -1.94 -2.88
N LYS A 3 15.35 -1.56 -3.99
CA LYS A 3 15.82 -1.79 -5.37
C LYS A 3 16.96 -0.82 -5.77
N MET A 4 16.73 0.48 -5.61
CA MET A 4 17.70 1.55 -5.87
C MET A 4 19.01 1.37 -5.09
N SER A 5 18.94 0.91 -3.83
CA SER A 5 20.16 0.58 -3.11
C SER A 5 20.90 -0.65 -3.66
N LYS A 6 20.21 -1.65 -4.18
CA LYS A 6 20.87 -2.83 -4.77
C LYS A 6 21.56 -2.48 -6.08
N GLU A 7 20.97 -1.57 -6.85
CA GLU A 7 21.56 -1.01 -8.08
C GLU A 7 22.86 -0.26 -7.78
N VAL A 8 22.88 0.59 -6.73
CA VAL A 8 24.11 1.28 -6.28
C VAL A 8 25.19 0.28 -5.86
N PHE A 9 24.84 -0.75 -5.08
CA PHE A 9 25.81 -1.79 -4.68
C PHE A 9 26.37 -2.54 -5.90
N LEU A 10 25.52 -2.93 -6.85
CA LEU A 10 25.95 -3.61 -8.06
C LEU A 10 26.85 -2.71 -8.91
N GLY A 11 26.51 -1.43 -9.06
CA GLY A 11 27.30 -0.45 -9.81
C GLY A 11 28.70 -0.25 -9.22
N VAL A 12 28.80 -0.11 -7.90
CA VAL A 12 30.10 0.00 -7.21
C VAL A 12 30.93 -1.29 -7.37
N ARG A 13 30.31 -2.46 -7.22
CA ARG A 13 31.02 -3.74 -7.41
C ARG A 13 31.45 -3.96 -8.86
N PHE A 14 30.68 -3.49 -9.83
CA PHE A 14 31.05 -3.51 -11.24
C PHE A 14 32.28 -2.62 -11.50
N LEU A 15 32.30 -1.39 -10.97
CA LEU A 15 33.45 -0.48 -11.11
C LEU A 15 34.72 -1.07 -10.48
N ILE A 16 34.60 -1.70 -9.30
CA ILE A 16 35.73 -2.38 -8.66
C ILE A 16 36.21 -3.56 -9.51
N SER A 17 35.28 -4.34 -10.06
CA SER A 17 35.62 -5.48 -10.94
C SER A 17 36.33 -5.02 -12.21
N LEU A 18 35.84 -3.93 -12.83
CA LEU A 18 36.47 -3.30 -13.98
C LEU A 18 37.88 -2.81 -13.67
N TYR A 19 38.07 -2.18 -12.51
CA TYR A 19 39.38 -1.71 -12.05
C TYR A 19 40.40 -2.86 -11.93
N PHE A 20 40.04 -3.97 -11.30
CA PHE A 20 40.93 -5.14 -11.21
C PHE A 20 41.16 -5.84 -12.55
N LEU A 21 40.18 -5.84 -13.46
CA LEU A 21 40.38 -6.31 -14.83
C LEU A 21 41.43 -5.46 -15.57
N LEU A 22 41.37 -4.13 -15.42
CA LEU A 22 42.35 -3.22 -16.02
C LEU A 22 43.76 -3.46 -15.47
N ILE A 23 43.90 -3.64 -14.15
CA ILE A 23 45.20 -3.96 -13.53
C ILE A 23 45.72 -5.33 -13.97
N SER A 24 44.83 -6.30 -14.21
CA SER A 24 45.27 -7.63 -14.64
C SER A 24 46.04 -7.61 -15.97
N PHE A 25 45.81 -6.62 -16.84
CA PHE A 25 46.52 -6.50 -18.12
C PHE A 25 47.99 -6.11 -17.97
N SER A 26 48.38 -5.42 -16.89
CA SER A 26 49.77 -5.04 -16.61
C SER A 26 50.52 -6.07 -15.75
N ALA A 27 49.85 -7.12 -15.28
CA ALA A 27 50.42 -8.12 -14.39
C ALA A 27 51.11 -9.29 -15.15
N PRO A 28 52.13 -9.94 -14.55
CA PRO A 28 52.75 -11.14 -15.12
C PRO A 28 51.75 -12.30 -15.28
N GLY A 29 51.98 -13.20 -16.24
CA GLY A 29 50.99 -14.16 -16.74
C GLY A 29 50.31 -15.04 -15.67
N SER A 30 51.06 -15.51 -14.68
CA SER A 30 50.51 -16.29 -13.56
C SER A 30 49.56 -15.45 -12.69
N VAL A 31 49.99 -14.26 -12.27
CA VAL A 31 49.20 -13.32 -11.47
C VAL A 31 47.97 -12.83 -12.25
N ARG A 32 48.12 -12.54 -13.55
CA ARG A 32 47.04 -12.15 -14.44
C ARG A 32 45.91 -13.18 -14.46
N SER A 33 46.24 -14.46 -14.63
CA SER A 33 45.23 -15.52 -14.66
C SER A 33 44.45 -15.60 -13.33
N THR A 34 45.16 -15.51 -12.20
CA THR A 34 44.52 -15.53 -10.87
C THR A 34 43.63 -14.32 -10.64
N LEU A 35 44.05 -13.11 -11.03
CA LEU A 35 43.24 -11.89 -10.91
C LEU A 35 41.97 -11.96 -11.76
N VAL A 36 42.06 -12.46 -13.00
CA VAL A 36 40.90 -12.60 -13.89
C VAL A 36 39.89 -13.61 -13.33
N VAL A 37 40.36 -14.76 -12.82
CA VAL A 37 39.46 -15.76 -12.23
C VAL A 37 38.77 -15.20 -10.97
N LEU A 38 39.53 -14.56 -10.08
CA LEU A 38 39.02 -14.07 -8.81
C LEU A 38 38.08 -12.87 -9.00
N THR A 39 38.34 -12.01 -9.99
CA THR A 39 37.41 -10.93 -10.39
C THR A 39 36.15 -11.46 -11.06
N ALA A 40 36.26 -12.48 -11.91
CA ALA A 40 35.09 -13.14 -12.53
C ALA A 40 34.19 -13.80 -11.47
N VAL A 41 34.79 -14.47 -10.47
CA VAL A 41 34.05 -15.03 -9.32
C VAL A 41 33.39 -13.94 -8.49
N TYR A 42 34.10 -12.85 -8.20
CA TYR A 42 33.55 -11.70 -7.46
C TYR A 42 32.35 -11.05 -8.17
N PHE A 43 32.47 -10.82 -9.48
CA PHE A 43 31.39 -10.21 -10.25
C PHE A 43 30.20 -11.16 -10.46
N SER A 44 30.45 -12.43 -10.77
CA SER A 44 29.39 -13.43 -10.95
C SER A 44 28.57 -13.63 -9.68
N LEU A 45 29.21 -13.74 -8.51
CA LEU A 45 28.50 -13.82 -7.22
C LEU A 45 27.69 -12.55 -6.93
N SER A 46 28.21 -11.38 -7.31
CA SER A 46 27.51 -10.11 -7.18
C SER A 46 26.27 -10.05 -8.08
N LEU A 47 26.36 -10.54 -9.32
CA LEU A 47 25.26 -10.58 -10.27
C LEU A 47 24.18 -11.59 -9.85
N VAL A 48 24.58 -12.79 -9.42
CA VAL A 48 23.67 -13.80 -8.89
C VAL A 48 22.93 -13.26 -7.67
N SER A 49 23.63 -12.51 -6.81
CA SER A 49 22.99 -11.89 -5.65
C SER A 49 22.02 -10.76 -5.99
N TYR A 50 22.21 -10.08 -7.11
CA TYR A 50 21.27 -9.09 -7.59
C TYR A 50 19.99 -9.76 -8.14
N LEU A 51 20.16 -10.84 -8.92
CA LEU A 51 19.07 -11.56 -9.58
C LEU A 51 18.23 -12.43 -8.62
N LYS A 52 18.85 -13.10 -7.64
CA LYS A 52 18.16 -14.02 -6.70
C LYS A 52 18.38 -13.62 -5.23
N PRO A 53 17.83 -12.48 -4.78
CA PRO A 53 18.17 -11.88 -3.48
C PRO A 53 17.73 -12.69 -2.26
N GLU A 54 16.73 -13.56 -2.38
CA GLU A 54 16.20 -14.34 -1.27
C GLU A 54 17.07 -15.55 -0.93
N ARG A 55 17.64 -16.22 -1.94
CA ARG A 55 18.49 -17.42 -1.75
C ARG A 55 19.94 -17.09 -1.39
N THR A 56 20.46 -15.93 -1.78
CA THR A 56 21.88 -15.57 -1.62
C THR A 56 22.14 -14.47 -0.59
N ARG A 57 21.20 -14.23 0.33
CA ARG A 57 21.27 -13.14 1.31
C ARG A 57 22.52 -13.20 2.19
N LEU A 58 22.97 -14.40 2.55
CA LEU A 58 24.21 -14.62 3.32
C LEU A 58 25.46 -14.38 2.47
N ILE A 59 25.49 -14.93 1.26
CA ILE A 59 26.60 -14.76 0.32
C ILE A 59 26.84 -13.28 0.05
N ASN A 60 25.78 -12.53 -0.26
CA ASN A 60 25.89 -11.08 -0.54
C ASN A 60 26.51 -10.26 0.59
N ARG A 61 26.35 -10.73 1.83
CA ARG A 61 26.82 -10.07 3.03
C ARG A 61 28.34 -10.22 3.17
N PHE A 62 28.91 -11.36 2.78
CA PHE A 62 30.33 -11.68 2.96
C PHE A 62 31.18 -11.62 1.68
N VAL A 63 30.58 -11.53 0.49
CA VAL A 63 31.29 -11.46 -0.80
C VAL A 63 32.41 -10.42 -0.79
N ASP A 64 32.12 -9.21 -0.31
CA ASP A 64 33.11 -8.12 -0.28
C ASP A 64 34.25 -8.41 0.71
N LEU A 65 33.95 -9.02 1.86
CA LEU A 65 34.94 -9.37 2.87
C LEU A 65 35.83 -10.54 2.45
N LEU A 66 35.27 -11.55 1.79
CA LEU A 66 35.98 -12.78 1.42
C LEU A 66 36.82 -12.61 0.15
N LEU A 67 36.38 -11.78 -0.81
CA LEU A 67 37.01 -11.71 -2.12
C LEU A 67 37.84 -10.46 -2.36
N LEU A 68 37.53 -9.32 -1.74
CA LEU A 68 38.32 -8.09 -1.96
C LEU A 68 39.70 -8.11 -1.31
N PRO A 69 39.89 -8.50 -0.04
CA PRO A 69 41.22 -8.54 0.55
C PRO A 69 42.19 -9.47 -0.21
N PRO A 70 41.79 -10.68 -0.64
CA PRO A 70 42.62 -11.51 -1.51
C PRO A 70 42.90 -10.88 -2.89
N LEU A 71 41.92 -10.22 -3.53
CA LEU A 71 42.14 -9.50 -4.80
C LEU A 71 43.21 -8.42 -4.64
N VAL A 72 43.09 -7.61 -3.58
CA VAL A 72 44.06 -6.58 -3.24
C VAL A 72 45.43 -7.23 -3.03
N PHE A 73 45.51 -8.30 -2.23
CA PHE A 73 46.74 -9.02 -1.91
C PHE A 73 47.45 -9.61 -3.14
N VAL A 74 46.73 -10.23 -4.08
CA VAL A 74 47.30 -10.82 -5.29
C VAL A 74 47.75 -9.76 -6.30
N SER A 75 47.09 -8.59 -6.32
CA SER A 75 47.38 -7.54 -7.30
C SER A 75 48.75 -6.88 -7.17
N ASN A 76 49.41 -7.01 -6.01
CA ASN A 76 50.72 -6.44 -5.67
C ASN A 76 50.94 -4.92 -5.93
N ASP A 77 49.91 -4.16 -6.33
CA ASP A 77 49.96 -2.70 -6.52
C ASP A 77 49.43 -1.98 -5.26
N PRO A 78 50.19 -1.04 -4.66
CA PRO A 78 49.75 -0.29 -3.48
C PRO A 78 48.45 0.50 -3.71
N ARG A 79 48.16 0.91 -4.95
CA ARG A 79 46.94 1.67 -5.29
C ARG A 79 45.66 0.85 -5.14
N THR A 80 45.78 -0.48 -5.17
CA THR A 80 44.62 -1.37 -5.00
C THR A 80 44.01 -1.29 -3.60
N LEU A 81 44.74 -0.79 -2.60
CA LEU A 81 44.21 -0.53 -1.26
C LEU A 81 43.00 0.43 -1.29
N PHE A 82 42.97 1.38 -2.23
CA PHE A 82 41.85 2.32 -2.34
C PHE A 82 40.53 1.67 -2.79
N SER A 83 40.59 0.47 -3.40
CA SER A 83 39.38 -0.27 -3.79
C SER A 83 38.57 -0.79 -2.59
N LEU A 84 39.16 -0.81 -1.39
CA LEU A 84 38.48 -1.21 -0.15
C LEU A 84 37.59 -0.09 0.44
N ILE A 85 37.80 1.17 0.05
CA ILE A 85 37.07 2.31 0.62
C ILE A 85 35.59 2.34 0.22
N PRO A 86 35.22 2.22 -1.07
CA PRO A 86 33.80 2.22 -1.46
C PRO A 86 32.95 1.15 -0.73
N PRO A 87 33.36 -0.13 -0.65
CA PRO A 87 32.60 -1.14 0.09
C PRO A 87 32.60 -0.87 1.60
N LEU A 88 33.67 -0.32 2.16
CA LEU A 88 33.74 0.06 3.57
C LEU A 88 32.67 1.11 3.92
N VAL A 89 32.60 2.22 3.16
CA VAL A 89 31.55 3.26 3.31
C VAL A 89 30.14 2.67 3.23
N LEU A 90 29.91 1.79 2.26
CA LEU A 90 28.59 1.19 2.01
C LEU A 90 28.15 0.24 3.14
N HIS A 91 29.08 -0.46 3.78
CA HIS A 91 28.79 -1.38 4.87
C HIS A 91 28.69 -0.71 6.24
N THR A 92 29.33 0.45 6.45
CA THR A 92 29.37 1.16 7.76
C THR A 92 27.98 1.35 8.38
N ASN A 93 26.99 1.80 7.59
CA ASN A 93 25.63 2.07 8.07
C ASN A 93 24.71 0.85 8.14
N ARG A 94 25.13 -0.32 7.63
CA ARG A 94 24.27 -1.51 7.48
C ARG A 94 24.74 -2.72 8.26
N ASN A 95 26.04 -2.96 8.23
CA ASN A 95 26.70 -4.09 8.85
C ASN A 95 28.02 -3.60 9.46
N PRO A 96 27.97 -2.96 10.65
CA PRO A 96 29.15 -2.37 11.27
C PRO A 96 30.25 -3.42 11.52
N LEU A 97 29.88 -4.68 11.79
CA LEU A 97 30.83 -5.79 11.92
C LEU A 97 31.64 -6.04 10.65
N ILE A 98 31.02 -5.94 9.47
CA ILE A 98 31.68 -6.21 8.18
C ILE A 98 32.55 -5.03 7.78
N ALA A 99 32.07 -3.82 8.02
CA ALA A 99 32.87 -2.61 7.86
C ALA A 99 34.11 -2.63 8.77
N GLY A 100 33.96 -3.06 10.03
CA GLY A 100 35.06 -3.22 10.98
C GLY A 100 36.09 -4.26 10.54
N LEU A 101 35.64 -5.43 10.04
CA LEU A 101 36.54 -6.45 9.51
C LEU A 101 37.24 -6.02 8.21
N LEU A 102 36.55 -5.31 7.31
CA LEU A 102 37.16 -4.72 6.12
C LEU A 102 38.19 -3.64 6.48
N LEU A 103 37.91 -2.83 7.51
CA LEU A 103 38.84 -1.84 8.02
C LEU A 103 40.09 -2.51 8.59
N ALA A 104 39.92 -3.56 9.42
CA ALA A 104 41.04 -4.33 9.96
C ALA A 104 41.89 -4.95 8.84
N ALA A 105 41.25 -5.55 7.83
CA ALA A 105 41.94 -6.08 6.65
C ALA A 105 42.70 -4.99 5.88
N GLY A 106 42.09 -3.82 5.68
CA GLY A 106 42.73 -2.66 5.04
C GLY A 106 43.93 -2.14 5.82
N VAL A 107 43.83 -2.05 7.15
CA VAL A 107 44.94 -1.65 8.03
C VAL A 107 46.08 -2.64 7.93
N VAL A 108 45.82 -3.95 8.07
CA VAL A 108 46.85 -5.00 7.97
C VAL A 108 47.53 -5.00 6.59
N LEU A 109 46.75 -4.86 5.52
CA LEU A 109 47.31 -4.81 4.16
C LEU A 109 48.11 -3.53 3.92
N SER A 110 47.71 -2.40 4.49
CA SER A 110 48.43 -1.13 4.38
C SER A 110 49.76 -1.16 5.13
N THR A 111 49.79 -1.72 6.36
CA THR A 111 51.01 -1.82 7.15
C THR A 111 52.00 -2.83 6.56
N TYR A 112 51.50 -3.92 5.98
CA TYR A 112 52.34 -4.92 5.32
C TYR A 112 53.00 -4.38 4.03
N ARG A 113 52.26 -3.57 3.24
CA ARG A 113 52.73 -3.12 1.92
C ARG A 113 53.50 -1.81 1.92
N LEU A 114 53.15 -0.89 2.80
CA LEU A 114 53.72 0.46 2.85
C LEU A 114 54.69 0.62 4.02
N SER A 115 55.22 -0.48 4.57
CA SER A 115 56.16 -0.45 5.71
C SER A 115 57.42 0.39 5.42
N GLY A 116 57.85 0.45 4.16
CA GLY A 116 59.01 1.24 3.72
C GLY A 116 58.73 2.72 3.45
N GLU A 117 57.46 3.15 3.44
CA GLU A 117 57.05 4.52 3.08
C GLU A 117 56.11 5.12 4.15
N PRO A 118 56.65 5.67 5.25
CA PRO A 118 55.85 6.05 6.41
C PRO A 118 54.82 7.15 6.13
N LEU A 119 55.12 8.08 5.21
CA LEU A 119 54.20 9.16 4.82
C LEU A 119 52.98 8.62 4.07
N TRP A 120 53.18 7.68 3.13
CA TRP A 120 52.09 7.05 2.38
C TRP A 120 51.25 6.12 3.26
N LEU A 121 51.89 5.41 4.18
CA LEU A 121 51.20 4.62 5.20
C LEU A 121 50.30 5.50 6.09
N PHE A 122 50.80 6.63 6.58
CA PHE A 122 50.00 7.52 7.41
C PHE A 122 48.82 8.13 6.66
N ALA A 123 49.03 8.58 5.41
CA ALA A 123 47.96 9.14 4.57
C ALA A 123 46.86 8.10 4.27
N THR A 124 47.25 6.85 3.95
CA THR A 124 46.29 5.77 3.66
C THR A 124 45.50 5.35 4.90
N LEU A 125 46.14 5.32 6.08
CA LEU A 125 45.45 5.03 7.34
C LEU A 125 44.44 6.11 7.72
N ILE A 126 44.81 7.40 7.60
CA ILE A 126 43.86 8.51 7.82
C ILE A 126 42.65 8.36 6.90
N LEU A 127 42.88 8.03 5.62
CA LEU A 127 41.82 7.90 4.64
C LEU A 127 40.89 6.70 4.95
N LEU A 128 41.46 5.56 5.37
CA LEU A 128 40.69 4.39 5.79
C LEU A 128 39.84 4.64 7.06
N VAL A 129 40.35 5.44 8.00
CA VAL A 129 39.66 5.76 9.27
C VAL A 129 38.64 6.89 9.10
N SER A 130 38.92 7.89 8.25
CA SER A 130 38.00 9.00 7.99
C SER A 130 36.79 8.61 7.15
N SER A 131 36.95 7.68 6.21
CA SER A 131 35.89 7.10 5.37
C SER A 131 34.64 6.62 6.16
N PRO A 132 34.74 5.76 7.18
CA PRO A 132 33.59 5.31 7.97
C PRO A 132 33.03 6.43 8.85
N ILE A 133 33.87 7.33 9.37
CA ILE A 133 33.43 8.48 10.18
C ILE A 133 32.57 9.43 9.32
N SER A 134 33.01 9.72 8.09
CA SER A 134 32.26 10.52 7.12
C SER A 134 30.92 9.86 6.75
N ALA A 135 30.90 8.54 6.62
CA ALA A 135 29.67 7.79 6.35
C ALA A 135 28.67 7.81 7.53
N MET A 136 29.15 8.05 8.76
CA MET A 136 28.36 8.04 9.99
C MET A 136 27.82 9.40 10.41
N ILE A 137 27.99 10.47 9.62
CA ILE A 137 27.54 11.82 10.00
C ILE A 137 26.04 11.80 10.33
N PRO A 138 25.66 12.00 11.61
CA PRO A 138 24.32 11.71 12.11
C PRO A 138 23.25 12.69 11.59
N ASP A 139 23.65 13.90 11.21
CA ASP A 139 22.74 14.98 10.84
C ASP A 139 21.96 14.68 9.55
N TYR A 140 22.63 14.15 8.52
CA TYR A 140 21.97 13.78 7.26
C TYR A 140 20.98 12.62 7.45
N LEU A 141 21.33 11.63 8.29
CA LEU A 141 20.46 10.50 8.58
C LEU A 141 19.23 10.94 9.39
N ASN A 142 19.40 11.87 10.33
CA ASN A 142 18.30 12.40 11.15
C ASN A 142 17.34 13.26 10.32
N VAL A 143 17.84 14.10 9.41
CA VAL A 143 17.01 14.87 8.48
C VAL A 143 16.19 13.93 7.58
N LEU A 144 16.84 12.93 6.96
CA LEU A 144 16.14 11.95 6.11
C LEU A 144 15.10 11.12 6.88
N ARG A 145 15.37 10.80 8.15
CA ARG A 145 14.38 10.11 9.02
C ARG A 145 13.19 11.02 9.32
N LYS A 146 13.43 12.30 9.67
CA LYS A 146 12.39 13.28 9.95
C LYS A 146 11.50 13.54 8.73
N GLU A 147 12.10 13.69 7.55
CA GLU A 147 11.35 13.82 6.29
C GLU A 147 10.50 12.59 6.00
N ARG A 148 11.06 11.40 6.21
CA ARG A 148 10.34 10.14 6.01
C ARG A 148 9.13 10.02 6.95
N ASP A 149 9.29 10.38 8.21
CA ASP A 149 8.20 10.33 9.19
C ASP A 149 7.14 11.39 8.87
N SER A 150 7.55 12.57 8.41
CA SER A 150 6.62 13.59 7.90
C SER A 150 5.78 13.07 6.72
N ILE A 151 6.41 12.46 5.71
CA ILE A 151 5.70 11.86 4.56
C ILE A 151 4.74 10.75 5.00
N LYS A 152 5.17 9.91 5.95
CA LYS A 152 4.34 8.82 6.49
C LYS A 152 3.11 9.38 7.21
N ASN A 153 3.30 10.41 8.03
CA ASN A 153 2.22 11.09 8.73
C ASN A 153 1.27 11.76 7.75
N LEU A 154 1.78 12.47 6.74
CA LEU A 154 0.99 13.11 5.69
C LEU A 154 0.10 12.08 4.96
N ARG A 155 0.66 10.93 4.58
CA ARG A 155 -0.11 9.85 3.93
C ARG A 155 -1.19 9.28 4.85
N SER A 156 -0.92 9.17 6.15
CA SER A 156 -1.91 8.70 7.11
C SER A 156 -3.05 9.71 7.30
N SER A 157 -2.73 11.00 7.39
CA SER A 157 -3.70 12.09 7.50
C SER A 157 -4.56 12.20 6.25
N TYR A 158 -3.96 12.08 5.06
CA TYR A 158 -4.71 12.07 3.80
C TYR A 158 -5.72 10.92 3.71
N ARG A 159 -5.33 9.72 4.17
CA ARG A 159 -6.25 8.57 4.23
C ARG A 159 -7.42 8.81 5.19
N LYS A 160 -7.16 9.42 6.35
CA LYS A 160 -8.21 9.80 7.31
C LYS A 160 -9.16 10.83 6.70
N LEU A 161 -8.62 11.89 6.10
CA LEU A 161 -9.41 12.91 5.41
C LEU A 161 -10.28 12.33 4.30
N LEU A 162 -9.76 11.39 3.51
CA LEU A 162 -10.55 10.73 2.47
C LEU A 162 -11.68 9.88 3.06
N GLN A 163 -11.43 9.20 4.18
CA GLN A 163 -12.44 8.44 4.90
C GLN A 163 -13.52 9.35 5.48
N ASP A 164 -13.13 10.46 6.11
CA ASP A 164 -14.05 11.44 6.69
C ASP A 164 -14.87 12.13 5.60
N PHE A 165 -14.27 12.45 4.45
CA PHE A 165 -14.99 12.97 3.29
C PHE A 165 -16.03 11.98 2.76
N SER A 166 -15.68 10.70 2.66
CA SER A 166 -16.63 9.66 2.22
C SER A 166 -17.79 9.46 3.20
N ARG A 167 -17.55 9.63 4.50
CA ARG A 167 -18.60 9.61 5.54
C ARG A 167 -19.50 10.83 5.40
N TRP A 168 -18.92 12.01 5.31
CA TRP A 168 -19.65 13.26 5.13
C TRP A 168 -20.52 13.24 3.86
N GLU A 169 -20.02 12.68 2.76
CA GLU A 169 -20.80 12.55 1.52
C GLU A 169 -22.00 11.61 1.69
N ARG A 170 -21.85 10.50 2.44
CA ARG A 170 -22.96 9.60 2.78
C ARG A 170 -23.99 10.29 3.66
N ASP A 171 -23.54 10.94 4.73
CA ASP A 171 -24.41 11.65 5.68
C ASP A 171 -25.20 12.76 4.96
N ARG A 172 -24.55 13.49 4.05
CA ARG A 172 -25.20 14.51 3.22
C ARG A 172 -26.29 13.92 2.33
N ARG A 173 -26.01 12.82 1.63
CA ARG A 173 -27.01 12.15 0.78
C ARG A 173 -28.19 11.61 1.61
N GLU A 174 -27.92 11.09 2.79
CA GLU A 174 -28.95 10.61 3.71
C GLU A 174 -29.85 11.76 4.19
N LEU A 175 -29.27 12.90 4.58
CA LEU A 175 -30.01 14.10 4.96
C LEU A 175 -30.84 14.66 3.80
N GLU A 176 -30.29 14.71 2.59
CA GLU A 176 -31.02 15.13 1.38
C GLU A 176 -32.22 14.21 1.11
N ASN A 177 -32.06 12.90 1.28
CA ASN A 177 -33.15 11.93 1.12
C ASN A 177 -34.22 12.07 2.22
N LEU A 178 -33.81 12.25 3.48
CA LEU A 178 -34.74 12.48 4.59
C LEU A 178 -35.56 13.75 4.40
N ARG A 179 -34.90 14.84 4.01
CA ARG A 179 -35.56 16.11 3.71
C ARG A 179 -36.57 15.94 2.59
N PHE A 180 -36.20 15.28 1.50
CA PHE A 180 -37.11 14.98 0.41
C PHE A 180 -38.35 14.20 0.88
N LEU A 181 -38.17 13.14 1.69
CA LEU A 181 -39.29 12.34 2.17
C LEU A 181 -40.23 13.15 3.07
N LEU A 182 -39.68 14.01 3.93
CA LEU A 182 -40.45 14.89 4.80
C LEU A 182 -41.23 15.92 3.99
N ASP A 183 -40.57 16.63 3.07
CA ASP A 183 -41.21 17.61 2.18
C ASP A 183 -42.27 16.95 1.29
N ALA A 184 -41.98 15.77 0.73
CA ALA A 184 -42.95 15.01 -0.06
C ALA A 184 -44.15 14.60 0.80
N SER A 185 -43.95 14.33 2.10
CA SER A 185 -45.05 13.94 2.98
C SER A 185 -45.96 15.10 3.36
N THR A 186 -45.38 16.28 3.63
CA THR A 186 -46.16 17.45 4.03
C THR A 186 -46.93 18.07 2.86
N GLU A 187 -46.37 17.99 1.64
CA GLU A 187 -47.01 18.53 0.43
C GLU A 187 -48.07 17.59 -0.18
N SER A 188 -48.04 16.29 0.13
CA SER A 188 -48.94 15.32 -0.50
C SER A 188 -50.24 15.19 0.29
N GLN A 189 -51.37 15.40 -0.39
CA GLN A 189 -52.70 15.25 0.21
C GLN A 189 -53.12 13.79 0.39
N ASP A 190 -52.64 12.89 -0.49
CA ASP A 190 -53.01 11.47 -0.53
C ASP A 190 -51.79 10.54 -0.68
N VAL A 191 -51.95 9.27 -0.30
CA VAL A 191 -50.93 8.19 -0.42
C VAL A 191 -50.40 8.07 -1.85
N GLU A 192 -51.28 8.14 -2.84
CA GLU A 192 -50.90 7.96 -4.25
C GLU A 192 -49.98 9.08 -4.74
N SER A 193 -50.25 10.31 -4.30
CA SER A 193 -49.45 11.50 -4.60
C SER A 193 -48.05 11.39 -3.99
N PHE A 194 -47.98 10.95 -2.74
CA PHE A 194 -46.71 10.70 -2.05
C PHE A 194 -45.90 9.61 -2.75
N LEU A 195 -46.51 8.47 -3.03
CA LEU A 195 -45.85 7.34 -3.68
C LEU A 195 -45.41 7.65 -5.11
N ARG A 196 -46.14 8.51 -5.84
CA ARG A 196 -45.72 8.98 -7.17
C ARG A 196 -44.43 9.81 -7.08
N LYS A 197 -44.34 10.74 -6.12
CA LYS A 197 -43.10 11.50 -5.84
C LYS A 197 -41.94 10.57 -5.46
N VAL A 198 -42.19 9.56 -4.62
CA VAL A 198 -41.18 8.55 -4.25
C VAL A 198 -40.72 7.75 -5.46
N ARG A 199 -41.64 7.30 -6.32
CA ARG A 199 -41.29 6.57 -7.56
C ARG A 199 -40.38 7.39 -8.47
N GLU A 200 -40.71 8.67 -8.67
CA GLU A 200 -39.94 9.59 -9.53
C GLU A 200 -38.56 9.91 -8.95
N ARG A 201 -38.44 10.11 -7.64
CA ARG A 201 -37.15 10.42 -7.00
C ARG A 201 -36.18 9.24 -7.03
N PHE A 202 -36.67 8.02 -6.85
CA PHE A 202 -35.85 6.81 -6.75
C PHE A 202 -35.82 5.98 -8.05
N ASN A 203 -36.40 6.48 -9.15
CA ASN A 203 -36.52 5.77 -10.43
C ASN A 203 -36.98 4.32 -10.27
N LEU A 204 -38.14 4.16 -9.63
CA LEU A 204 -38.73 2.84 -9.40
C LEU A 204 -39.64 2.45 -10.57
N LYS A 205 -39.60 1.18 -10.95
CA LYS A 205 -40.45 0.63 -12.01
C LYS A 205 -41.91 0.53 -11.59
N ARG A 206 -42.17 0.14 -10.34
CA ARG A 206 -43.52 0.05 -9.78
C ARG A 206 -43.51 0.03 -8.27
N ILE A 207 -44.58 0.52 -7.66
CA ILE A 207 -44.84 0.36 -6.21
C ILE A 207 -46.16 -0.39 -6.04
N ARG A 208 -46.16 -1.42 -5.18
CA ARG A 208 -47.37 -2.20 -4.84
C ARG A 208 -47.57 -2.23 -3.32
N ILE A 209 -48.79 -1.99 -2.87
CA ILE A 209 -49.17 -2.20 -1.46
C ILE A 209 -50.03 -3.45 -1.39
N ILE A 210 -49.64 -4.42 -0.57
CA ILE A 210 -50.38 -5.66 -0.34
C ILE A 210 -50.81 -5.73 1.13
N PRO A 211 -52.12 -5.71 1.44
CA PRO A 211 -52.59 -5.89 2.81
C PRO A 211 -52.31 -7.33 3.27
N LYS A 212 -51.86 -7.50 4.52
CA LYS A 212 -51.65 -8.81 5.17
C LYS A 212 -52.30 -8.83 6.55
N ARG A 213 -52.94 -9.96 6.91
CA ARG A 213 -53.57 -10.16 8.23
C ARG A 213 -52.50 -10.28 9.32
N GLU A 214 -51.49 -11.12 9.09
CA GLU A 214 -50.35 -11.29 9.99
C GLU A 214 -49.05 -11.21 9.18
N VAL A 215 -48.03 -10.60 9.77
CA VAL A 215 -46.67 -10.51 9.21
C VAL A 215 -45.76 -11.27 10.17
N GLU A 216 -45.15 -12.35 9.68
CA GLU A 216 -44.30 -13.24 10.48
C GLU A 216 -43.01 -12.56 10.96
N ASP A 217 -42.49 -11.61 10.18
CA ASP A 217 -41.31 -10.80 10.55
C ASP A 217 -41.35 -9.41 9.92
N TYR A 218 -41.04 -8.36 10.69
CA TYR A 218 -41.00 -6.96 10.23
C TYR A 218 -39.67 -6.59 9.58
N THR A 219 -38.85 -7.58 9.23
CA THR A 219 -37.60 -7.38 8.53
C THR A 219 -37.85 -7.11 7.03
N PRO A 220 -37.21 -6.08 6.45
CA PRO A 220 -37.29 -5.84 5.01
C PRO A 220 -36.64 -6.99 4.23
N LEU A 221 -37.34 -7.52 3.23
CA LEU A 221 -36.83 -8.62 2.39
C LEU A 221 -36.28 -8.08 1.07
N ARG A 222 -35.10 -8.56 0.67
CA ARG A 222 -34.43 -8.23 -0.59
C ARG A 222 -34.45 -9.43 -1.53
N ASP A 223 -35.25 -9.37 -2.58
CA ASP A 223 -35.21 -10.36 -3.67
C ASP A 223 -34.30 -9.85 -4.79
N ARG A 224 -33.05 -10.33 -4.77
CA ARG A 224 -32.01 -9.92 -5.73
C ARG A 224 -32.21 -10.46 -7.14
N GLU A 225 -32.92 -11.58 -7.30
CA GLU A 225 -33.16 -12.18 -8.61
C GLU A 225 -34.24 -11.40 -9.37
N ARG A 226 -35.26 -10.94 -8.65
CA ARG A 226 -36.39 -10.21 -9.24
C ARG A 226 -36.30 -8.69 -9.10
N GLY A 227 -35.31 -8.17 -8.37
CA GLY A 227 -35.16 -6.73 -8.13
C GLY A 227 -36.26 -6.14 -7.26
N LEU A 228 -36.78 -6.93 -6.31
CA LEU A 228 -37.90 -6.52 -5.44
C LEU A 228 -37.39 -6.22 -4.03
N PHE A 229 -37.82 -5.08 -3.50
CA PHE A 229 -37.62 -4.71 -2.10
C PHE A 229 -38.96 -4.67 -1.38
N SER A 230 -39.13 -5.55 -0.39
CA SER A 230 -40.38 -5.67 0.36
C SER A 230 -40.21 -5.10 1.76
N VAL A 231 -41.02 -4.11 2.11
CA VAL A 231 -41.02 -3.43 3.40
C VAL A 231 -42.34 -3.74 4.11
N PRO A 232 -42.34 -4.58 5.16
CA PRO A 232 -43.51 -4.77 6.00
C PRO A 232 -43.74 -3.53 6.88
N VAL A 233 -45.00 -3.11 7.00
CA VAL A 233 -45.41 -1.93 7.76
C VAL A 233 -46.64 -2.27 8.59
N LYS A 234 -46.62 -1.82 9.86
CA LYS A 234 -47.75 -1.89 10.77
C LYS A 234 -48.59 -0.63 10.63
N LEU A 235 -49.88 -0.79 10.36
CA LEU A 235 -50.87 0.28 10.29
C LEU A 235 -51.67 0.33 11.61
N GLU A 236 -52.50 1.34 11.83
CA GLU A 236 -53.33 1.44 13.04
C GLU A 236 -54.38 0.31 13.06
N GLU A 237 -54.96 -0.03 11.90
CA GLU A 237 -55.90 -1.15 11.69
C GLU A 237 -55.35 -2.18 10.67
N GLY A 238 -54.39 -3.00 11.09
CA GLY A 238 -53.87 -4.14 10.32
C GLY A 238 -52.41 -4.00 9.86
N ASN A 239 -51.97 -4.87 8.96
CA ASN A 239 -50.59 -4.87 8.44
C ASN A 239 -50.58 -4.78 6.91
N ALA A 240 -49.50 -4.24 6.35
CA ALA A 240 -49.28 -4.19 4.91
C ALA A 240 -47.84 -4.51 4.56
N VAL A 241 -47.62 -5.02 3.35
CA VAL A 241 -46.30 -5.18 2.76
C VAL A 241 -46.23 -4.31 1.52
N ILE A 242 -45.27 -3.39 1.51
CA ILE A 242 -45.01 -2.50 0.40
C ILE A 242 -43.89 -3.11 -0.43
N ILE A 243 -44.14 -3.33 -1.70
CA ILE A 243 -43.17 -3.90 -2.64
C ILE A 243 -42.75 -2.81 -3.60
N PHE A 244 -41.47 -2.46 -3.54
CA PHE A 244 -40.81 -1.58 -4.50
C PHE A 244 -40.12 -2.45 -5.56
N GLU A 245 -40.52 -2.27 -6.82
CA GLU A 245 -39.92 -2.92 -7.98
C GLU A 245 -38.88 -1.96 -8.59
N LEU A 246 -37.61 -2.35 -8.56
CA LEU A 246 -36.51 -1.54 -9.07
C LEU A 246 -36.35 -1.74 -10.58
N GLU A 247 -35.80 -0.74 -11.27
CA GLU A 247 -35.45 -0.87 -12.69
C GLU A 247 -34.32 -1.88 -12.91
N ASN A 248 -33.37 -1.95 -11.96
CA ASN A 248 -32.22 -2.84 -12.05
C ASN A 248 -31.96 -3.54 -10.71
N PRO A 249 -31.86 -4.89 -10.65
CA PRO A 249 -31.58 -5.62 -9.41
C PRO A 249 -30.29 -5.19 -8.70
N PHE A 250 -29.29 -4.64 -9.42
CA PHE A 250 -28.06 -4.13 -8.80
C PHE A 250 -28.30 -2.95 -7.85
N GLN A 251 -29.40 -2.21 -8.00
CA GLN A 251 -29.76 -1.09 -7.12
C GLN A 251 -30.03 -1.54 -5.68
N LEU A 252 -30.38 -2.82 -5.43
CA LEU A 252 -30.56 -3.39 -4.09
C LEU A 252 -29.26 -3.46 -3.26
N ASN A 253 -28.10 -3.24 -3.89
CA ASN A 253 -26.81 -3.19 -3.21
C ASN A 253 -26.48 -1.78 -2.70
N ASP A 254 -27.21 -0.75 -3.12
CA ASP A 254 -27.04 0.61 -2.61
C ASP A 254 -27.78 0.76 -1.27
N GLU A 255 -27.04 0.80 -0.17
CA GLU A 255 -27.57 0.94 1.18
C GLU A 255 -28.32 2.26 1.40
N VAL A 256 -27.93 3.33 0.69
CA VAL A 256 -28.58 4.65 0.81
C VAL A 256 -29.97 4.61 0.17
N LEU A 257 -30.08 3.94 -0.99
CA LEU A 257 -31.35 3.75 -1.68
C LEU A 257 -32.27 2.84 -0.85
N VAL A 258 -31.75 1.70 -0.39
CA VAL A 258 -32.54 0.74 0.39
C VAL A 258 -33.06 1.36 1.69
N SER A 259 -32.21 2.08 2.43
CA SER A 259 -32.64 2.77 3.66
C SER A 259 -33.65 3.89 3.37
N GLY A 260 -33.51 4.60 2.25
CA GLY A 260 -34.49 5.58 1.78
C GLY A 260 -35.86 4.97 1.49
N LEU A 261 -35.91 3.86 0.76
CA LEU A 261 -37.15 3.14 0.45
C LEU A 261 -37.79 2.51 1.68
N GLU A 262 -36.99 2.00 2.62
CA GLU A 262 -37.49 1.47 3.88
C GLU A 262 -38.20 2.56 4.69
N ARG A 263 -37.58 3.74 4.80
CA ARG A 263 -38.18 4.90 5.47
C ARG A 263 -39.43 5.39 4.75
N ALA A 264 -39.38 5.51 3.42
CA ALA A 264 -40.53 5.88 2.61
C ALA A 264 -41.70 4.92 2.81
N GLY A 265 -41.42 3.61 2.85
CA GLY A 265 -42.43 2.58 3.10
C GLY A 265 -43.04 2.73 4.49
N ARG A 266 -42.22 2.91 5.53
CA ARG A 266 -42.73 3.10 6.90
C ARG A 266 -43.60 4.34 7.04
N MET A 267 -43.30 5.44 6.33
CA MET A 267 -44.08 6.68 6.36
C MET A 267 -45.50 6.55 5.78
N ILE A 268 -45.81 5.46 5.08
CA ILE A 268 -47.17 5.21 4.58
C ILE A 268 -48.17 5.05 5.74
N ASN A 269 -47.69 4.66 6.93
CA ASN A 269 -48.53 4.60 8.13
C ASN A 269 -49.18 5.95 8.50
N LEU A 270 -48.61 7.08 8.06
CA LEU A 270 -49.17 8.42 8.30
C LEU A 270 -50.42 8.70 7.48
N TYR A 271 -50.67 7.93 6.42
CA TYR A 271 -51.75 8.16 5.46
C TYR A 271 -52.84 7.10 5.46
N ILE A 272 -52.54 5.90 5.96
CA ILE A 272 -53.48 4.78 5.98
C ILE A 272 -53.70 4.40 7.44
N ALA A 273 -54.87 4.77 7.99
CA ALA A 273 -55.30 4.33 9.32
C ALA A 273 -55.33 2.79 9.37
N GLY A 274 -55.86 2.13 8.33
CA GLY A 274 -55.67 0.71 8.10
C GLY A 274 -56.65 0.18 7.05
N PHE A 275 -56.74 -1.14 6.93
CA PHE A 275 -57.67 -1.81 6.01
C PHE A 275 -58.78 -2.48 6.82
N SER A 276 -59.76 -1.71 7.29
CA SER A 276 -60.94 -2.26 7.96
C SER A 276 -61.88 -2.95 6.97
N GLY A 277 -62.25 -4.19 7.29
CA GLY A 277 -63.36 -4.93 6.68
C GLY A 277 -62.99 -5.91 5.55
N GLU A 278 -63.70 -7.03 5.53
CA GLU A 278 -63.57 -8.14 4.56
C GLU A 278 -63.73 -7.72 3.07
N SER A 279 -64.14 -6.48 2.80
CA SER A 279 -64.33 -5.93 1.45
C SER A 279 -63.13 -5.14 0.90
N THR A 280 -62.11 -4.81 1.70
CA THR A 280 -60.93 -4.04 1.25
C THR A 280 -59.63 -4.86 1.16
N LEU A 281 -59.65 -6.13 1.57
CA LEU A 281 -58.52 -7.09 1.53
C LEU A 281 -57.99 -7.44 0.11
N GLY A 282 -58.36 -6.69 -0.92
CA GLY A 282 -57.95 -6.92 -2.32
C GLY A 282 -57.52 -5.70 -3.12
N ARG A 283 -57.53 -4.47 -2.57
CA ARG A 283 -57.06 -3.29 -3.32
C ARG A 283 -55.53 -3.21 -3.28
N VAL A 284 -54.90 -3.88 -4.25
CA VAL A 284 -53.50 -3.63 -4.58
C VAL A 284 -53.40 -2.22 -5.16
N ILE A 285 -52.93 -1.26 -4.37
CA ILE A 285 -52.58 0.07 -4.89
C ILE A 285 -51.36 -0.13 -5.77
N ASN A 286 -51.53 0.11 -7.06
CA ASN A 286 -50.54 -0.13 -8.09
C ASN A 286 -50.17 1.19 -8.74
N ILE A 287 -48.97 1.68 -8.47
CA ILE A 287 -48.45 2.89 -9.09
C ILE A 287 -47.39 2.45 -10.09
N GLY A 288 -47.83 2.39 -11.36
CA GLY A 288 -47.02 2.05 -12.54
C GLY A 288 -46.50 3.30 -13.20
#